data_AF-A0A356Z8X2-F1
#
_entry.id   AF-A0A356Z8X2-F1
#
_cell.length_a   1.000
_cell.length_b   1.000
_cell.length_c   1.000
_cell.angle_alpha   90.00
_cell.angle_beta   90.00
_cell.angle_gamma   90.00
#
_symmetry.space_group_name_H-M   'P 1'
#
loop_
_entity.id
_entity.type
_entity.pdbx_description
1 polymer ?
#
loop_
_entity_poly.entity_id
_entity_poly.type
_entity_poly.pdbx_seq_one_letter_code
_entity_poly.pdbx_strand_id
1 'polypeptide(L)' 'MSCDPLTLRPDQTVGEVVTIFMENKIDGAPVLNDDAKLIGLFTKSHI' A
#
# COMPACT_ATOMS: atom_id res chain seq x y z
N MET A 1 17.28 1.41 7.82
CA MET A 1 15.97 1.25 8.48
C MET A 1 15.14 2.46 8.07
N SER A 2 14.26 2.35 7.08
CA SER A 2 13.34 3.45 6.73
C SER A 2 12.16 3.35 7.68
N CYS A 3 11.94 4.37 8.50
CA CYS A 3 11.04 4.30 9.66
C CYS A 3 9.55 4.42 9.31
N ASP A 4 9.20 4.87 8.11
CA ASP A 4 7.80 5.12 7.73
C ASP A 4 7.52 4.56 6.33
N PRO A 5 7.13 3.28 6.22
CA PRO A 5 6.66 2.74 4.95
C PRO A 5 5.33 3.39 4.57
N LEU A 6 5.15 3.66 3.27
CA LEU A 6 3.85 4.07 2.76
C LEU A 6 2.83 2.97 3.03
N THR A 7 1.67 3.34 3.57
CA THR A 7 0.58 2.42 3.91
C THR A 7 -0.60 2.65 2.97
N LEU A 8 -1.32 1.57 2.67
CA LEU A 8 -2.57 1.62 1.89
C LEU A 8 -3.77 1.37 2.81
N ARG A 9 -4.95 1.80 2.36
CA ARG A 9 -6.24 1.49 2.99
C ARG A 9 -7.01 0.46 2.16
N PRO A 10 -7.77 -0.44 2.80
CA PRO A 10 -8.55 -1.47 2.09
C PRO A 10 -9.65 -0.90 1.19
N ASP A 11 -10.07 0.34 1.45
CA ASP A 11 -11.11 1.03 0.69
C ASP A 11 -10.56 1.70 -0.59
N GLN A 12 -9.23 1.76 -0.77
CA GLN A 12 -8.62 2.33 -1.96
C GLN A 12 -8.83 1.43 -3.18
N THR A 13 -9.17 2.05 -4.30
CA THR A 13 -9.31 1.31 -5.56
C THR A 13 -7.94 0.89 -6.09
N VAL A 14 -7.90 -0.17 -6.90
CA VAL A 14 -6.65 -0.65 -7.52
C VAL A 14 -5.98 0.45 -8.36
N GLY A 15 -6.73 1.30 -9.04
CA GLY A 15 -6.18 2.40 -9.85
C GLY A 15 -5.43 3.45 -9.01
N GLU A 16 -5.99 3.81 -7.86
CA GLU A 16 -5.33 4.70 -6.88
C GLU A 16 -4.02 4.08 -6.39
N VAL A 17 -4.07 2.80 -6.00
CA VAL A 17 -2.90 2.06 -5.49
C VAL A 17 -1.79 1.98 -6.55
N VAL A 18 -2.14 1.69 -7.81
CA VAL A 18 -1.17 1.65 -8.92
C VAL A 18 -0.52 3.02 -9.15
N THR A 19 -1.30 4.10 -9.08
CA THR A 19 -0.81 5.47 -9.25
C THR A 19 0.20 5.81 -8.15
N ILE A 20 -0.18 5.52 -6.91
CA ILE A 20 0.68 5.68 -5.73
C ILE A 20 2.00 4.90 -5.87
N PHE A 21 1.94 3.66 -6.36
CA PHE A 21 3.12 2.80 -6.54
C PHE A 21 4.05 3.36 -7.61
N MET A 22 3.50 3.88 -8.71
CA MET A 22 4.27 4.52 -9.77
C MET A 22 4.92 5.83 -9.31
N GLU A 23 4.18 6.68 -8.60
CA GLU A 23 4.69 7.97 -8.11
C GLU A 23 5.79 7.80 -7.05
N ASN A 24 5.58 6.88 -6.10
CA ASN A 24 6.51 6.65 -4.99
C ASN A 24 7.63 5.65 -5.34
N LYS A 25 7.60 5.04 -6.54
CA LYS A 25 8.52 3.98 -6.98
C LYS A 25 8.64 2.85 -5.97
N ILE A 26 7.52 2.44 -5.40
CA ILE A 26 7.44 1.33 -4.44
C ILE A 26 6.86 0.10 -5.13
N ASP A 27 7.43 -1.07 -4.86
CA ASP A 27 6.92 -2.34 -5.37
C ASP A 27 5.91 -2.99 -4.41
N GLY A 28 5.75 -2.49 -3.19
CA GLY A 28 4.78 -3.00 -2.23
C GLY A 28 4.54 -2.08 -1.04
N ALA A 29 3.35 -2.20 -0.46
CA ALA A 29 2.91 -1.42 0.68
C ALA A 29 2.00 -2.27 1.60
N PRO A 30 2.18 -2.19 2.93
CA PRO A 30 1.25 -2.78 3.89
C PRO A 30 -0.12 -2.11 3.81
N VAL A 31 -1.17 -2.90 3.95
CA VAL A 31 -2.57 -2.43 4.00
C VAL A 31 -3.01 -2.38 5.46
N LEU A 32 -3.39 -1.19 5.92
CA LEU A 32 -3.86 -0.94 7.28
C LEU A 32 -5.36 -0.60 7.26
N ASN A 33 -6.07 -1.06 8.28
CA ASN A 33 -7.46 -0.64 8.51
C ASN A 33 -7.54 0.68 9.30
N ASP A 34 -8.76 1.13 9.60
CA ASP A 34 -9.02 2.38 10.33
C ASP A 34 -8.44 2.40 11.76
N ASP A 35 -8.26 1.23 12.37
CA ASP A 35 -7.66 1.03 13.70
C ASP A 35 -6.12 0.98 13.63
N ALA A 36 -5.51 1.35 12.50
CA ALA A 36 -4.09 1.23 12.21
C ALA A 36 -3.53 -0.20 12.36
N LYS A 37 -4.39 -1.22 12.28
CA LYS A 37 -3.97 -2.63 12.25
C LYS A 37 -3.60 -3.04 10.85
N LEU A 38 -2.46 -3.72 10.71
CA LEU A 38 -2.06 -4.40 9.49
C LEU A 38 -3.05 -5.53 9.18
N ILE A 39 -3.75 -5.41 8.06
CA ILE A 39 -4.71 -6.42 7.60
C ILE A 39 -4.24 -7.17 6.36
N GLY A 40 -3.17 -6.69 5.70
CA GLY A 40 -2.62 -7.35 4.53
C GLY A 40 -1.37 -6.68 3.98
N LEU A 41 -0.83 -7.26 2.92
CA LEU A 41 0.31 -6.73 2.17
C LEU A 41 -0.07 -6.71 0.69
N PHE A 42 0.04 -5.54 0.06
CA PHE A 42 -0.17 -5.41 -1.38
C PHE A 42 1.17 -5.17 -2.07
N THR A 43 1.39 -5.89 -3.16
CA THR A 43 2.67 -5.87 -3.89
C THR A 43 2.36 -5.85 -5.38
N LYS A 44 3.19 -5.21 -6.19
CA LYS A 44 3.06 -5.13 -7.65
C LYS A 44 3.01 -6.49 -8.35
N SER A 45 3.39 -7.58 -7.68
CA SER A 45 3.22 -8.95 -8.20
C SER A 45 1.79 -9.50 -8.09
N HIS A 46 0.88 -8.79 -7.41
CA HIS A 46 -0.53 -9.17 -7.29
C HIS A 46 -1.41 -8.64 -8.43
N ILE A 47 -0.86 -7.75 -9.27
CA ILE A 47 -1.46 -7.28 -10.53
C ILE A 47 -0.88 -8.06 -11.71
#